data_AF-A0A7Y7I256-F1
#
_entry.id   AF-A0A7Y7I256-F1
#
_cell.length_a   1.000
_cell.length_b   1.000
_cell.length_c   1.000
_cell.angle_alpha   90.00
_cell.angle_beta   90.00
_cell.angle_gamma   90.00
#
_symmetry.space_group_name_H-M   'P 1'
#
loop_
_entity.id
_entity.type
_entity.pdbx_description
1 polymer ?
#
loop_
_entity_poly.entity_id
_entity_poly.type
_entity_poly.pdbx_seq_one_letter_code
_entity_poly.pdbx_strand_id
1 'polypeptide(L)'
;MAASFDCAKAGNATEKAICADPGLSRQDEAMAALYKRQAEMPGTGRWPTFLKRDQRDWIAVRNRECKGNTECLKQDYERRISYLGHPLLQWMGRYVEGRCPKDGRFLDVTPEVGGTLSIDLYVCPDSRGNMLLQGKNVLDGQRRLVVREAGGCTRTLQFDTDRVAVSDGTGCAPSLAGSFMRDPRRSPFLNE
;
A
#
# COMPACT_ATOMS: atom_id res chain seq x y z
N MET A 1 -2.12 -4.77 30.92
CA MET A 1 -2.31 -4.88 29.45
C MET A 1 -3.13 -3.67 29.07
N ALA A 2 -2.61 -2.82 28.19
CA ALA A 2 -3.02 -1.42 28.19
C ALA A 2 -3.68 -0.93 26.91
N ALA A 3 -3.73 -1.63 25.77
CA ALA A 3 -4.16 -1.01 24.51
C ALA A 3 -3.33 0.24 24.16
N SER A 4 -3.44 0.73 22.93
CA SER A 4 -2.72 1.92 22.49
C SER A 4 -3.33 3.24 22.99
N PHE A 5 -4.40 3.15 23.79
CA PHE A 5 -5.15 4.27 24.34
C PHE A 5 -5.62 3.99 25.77
N ASP A 6 -6.01 5.04 26.49
CA ASP A 6 -6.53 4.93 27.85
C ASP A 6 -7.92 4.29 27.88
N CYS A 7 -8.01 3.06 28.39
CA CYS A 7 -9.27 2.32 28.50
C CYS A 7 -10.34 3.00 29.37
N ALA A 8 -9.96 3.89 30.29
CA ALA A 8 -10.93 4.69 31.05
C ALA A 8 -11.67 5.72 30.16
N LYS A 9 -11.14 6.00 28.96
CA LYS A 9 -11.70 6.95 27.98
C LYS A 9 -12.40 6.26 26.80
N ALA A 10 -12.61 4.94 26.86
CA ALA A 10 -13.27 4.18 25.80
C ALA A 10 -14.71 4.71 25.55
N GLY A 11 -14.93 5.32 24.38
CA GLY A 11 -16.17 6.00 24.02
C GLY A 11 -17.10 5.20 23.12
N ASN A 12 -16.59 4.23 22.37
CA ASN A 12 -17.39 3.41 21.44
C ASN A 12 -17.32 1.90 21.73
N ALA A 13 -18.20 1.12 21.09
CA ALA A 13 -18.31 -0.32 21.29
C ALA A 13 -17.00 -1.07 20.95
N THR A 14 -16.28 -0.62 19.91
CA THR A 14 -14.99 -1.20 19.54
C THR A 14 -13.93 -0.96 20.60
N GLU A 15 -13.79 0.26 21.09
CA GLU A 15 -12.83 0.59 22.16
C GLU A 15 -13.13 -0.20 23.44
N LYS A 16 -14.40 -0.32 23.82
CA LYS A 16 -14.82 -1.14 24.96
C LYS A 16 -14.45 -2.60 24.77
N ALA A 17 -14.65 -3.16 23.57
CA ALA A 17 -14.26 -4.54 23.26
C ALA A 17 -12.74 -4.74 23.32
N ILE A 18 -11.95 -3.79 22.81
CA ILE A 18 -10.49 -3.81 22.88
C ILE A 18 -10.01 -3.83 24.34
N CYS A 19 -10.64 -3.02 25.19
CA CYS A 19 -10.31 -2.95 26.61
C CYS A 19 -10.75 -4.18 27.42
N ALA A 20 -11.82 -4.85 27.00
CA ALA A 20 -12.37 -6.03 27.68
C ALA A 20 -11.66 -7.34 27.29
N ASP A 21 -11.06 -7.43 26.10
CA ASP A 21 -10.35 -8.63 25.62
C ASP A 21 -8.82 -8.41 25.62
N PRO A 22 -8.06 -9.12 26.47
CA PRO A 22 -6.60 -9.00 26.52
C PRO A 22 -5.87 -9.31 25.21
N GLY A 23 -6.45 -10.15 24.34
CA GLY A 23 -5.90 -10.46 23.02
C GLY A 23 -6.01 -9.27 22.07
N LEU A 24 -7.20 -8.64 22.00
CA LEU A 24 -7.42 -7.41 21.24
C LEU A 24 -6.54 -6.27 21.74
N SER A 25 -6.39 -6.12 23.06
CA SER A 25 -5.50 -5.12 23.66
C SER A 25 -4.05 -5.28 23.16
N ARG A 26 -3.52 -6.51 23.11
CA ARG A 26 -2.18 -6.77 22.55
C ARG A 26 -2.09 -6.50 21.06
N GLN A 27 -3.12 -6.87 20.30
CA GLN A 27 -3.16 -6.60 18.86
C GLN A 27 -3.18 -5.10 18.58
N ASP A 28 -3.91 -4.33 19.38
CA ASP A 28 -3.94 -2.87 19.28
C ASP A 28 -2.59 -2.23 19.56
N GLU A 29 -1.89 -2.67 20.61
CA GLU A 29 -0.52 -2.24 20.92
C GLU A 29 0.46 -2.60 19.78
N ALA A 30 0.40 -3.84 19.27
CA ALA A 30 1.28 -4.30 18.19
C ALA A 30 1.05 -3.52 16.88
N MET A 31 -0.22 -3.31 16.52
CA MET A 31 -0.62 -2.50 15.38
C MET A 31 -0.12 -1.06 15.52
N ALA A 32 -0.30 -0.44 16.68
CA ALA A 32 0.16 0.93 16.94
C ALA A 32 1.69 1.06 16.85
N ALA A 33 2.44 0.08 17.36
CA ALA A 33 3.89 0.04 17.25
C ALA A 33 4.38 -0.05 15.80
N LEU A 34 3.74 -0.91 14.99
CA LEU A 34 4.05 -1.03 13.55
C LEU A 34 3.71 0.24 12.78
N TYR A 35 2.54 0.83 13.05
CA TYR A 35 2.15 2.11 12.45
C TYR A 35 3.19 3.20 12.75
N LYS A 36 3.61 3.31 14.01
CA LYS A 36 4.63 4.28 14.44
C LYS A 36 5.95 4.06 13.68
N ARG A 37 6.45 2.82 13.62
CA ARG A 37 7.67 2.47 12.89
C ARG A 37 7.59 2.88 11.41
N GLN A 38 6.46 2.65 10.76
CA GLN A 38 6.26 2.99 9.36
C GLN A 38 6.15 4.51 9.15
N ALA A 39 5.48 5.22 10.06
CA ALA A 39 5.32 6.67 9.99
C ALA A 39 6.61 7.45 10.26
N GLU A 40 7.52 6.89 11.05
CA GLU A 40 8.82 7.49 11.40
C GLU A 40 9.95 7.07 10.44
N MET A 41 9.64 6.31 9.38
CA MET A 41 10.65 5.84 8.42
C MET A 41 11.31 7.00 7.68
N PRO A 42 12.64 7.17 7.80
CA PRO A 42 13.36 8.29 7.19
C PRO A 42 13.41 8.17 5.67
N GLY A 43 13.49 9.33 4.98
CA GLY A 43 13.69 9.37 3.54
C GLY A 43 12.53 8.81 2.71
N THR A 44 11.31 8.82 3.27
CA THR A 44 10.08 8.34 2.62
C THR A 44 9.17 9.46 2.10
N GLY A 45 9.63 10.71 2.17
CA GLY A 45 8.94 11.89 1.64
C GLY A 45 7.51 12.01 2.18
N ARG A 46 6.52 11.94 1.28
CA ARG A 46 5.09 12.10 1.63
C ARG A 46 4.45 10.84 2.21
N TRP A 47 5.17 9.72 2.28
CA TRP A 47 4.68 8.45 2.82
C TRP A 47 3.97 8.57 4.18
N PRO A 48 4.48 9.28 5.20
CA PRO A 48 3.79 9.38 6.48
C PRO A 48 2.41 10.05 6.37
N THR A 49 2.23 10.95 5.40
CA THR A 49 0.93 11.58 5.15
C THR A 49 -0.06 10.59 4.55
N PHE A 50 0.38 9.77 3.58
CA PHE A 50 -0.45 8.73 2.99
C PHE A 50 -0.84 7.66 4.02
N LEU A 51 0.14 7.19 4.80
CA LEU A 51 -0.07 6.20 5.85
C LEU A 51 -1.03 6.72 6.94
N LYS A 52 -0.91 7.99 7.34
CA LYS A 52 -1.82 8.60 8.32
C LYS A 52 -3.26 8.62 7.84
N ARG A 53 -3.49 8.93 6.55
CA ARG A 53 -4.82 8.87 5.96
C ARG A 53 -5.34 7.44 5.94
N ASP A 54 -4.56 6.51 5.42
CA ASP A 54 -4.90 5.09 5.34
C ASP A 54 -5.26 4.49 6.70
N GLN A 55 -4.51 4.83 7.75
CA GLN A 55 -4.79 4.43 9.13
C GLN A 55 -6.12 4.98 9.64
N ARG A 56 -6.47 6.24 9.33
CA ARG A 56 -7.75 6.82 9.72
C ARG A 56 -8.92 6.16 9.00
N ASP A 57 -8.76 5.90 7.71
CA ASP A 57 -9.77 5.22 6.89
C ASP A 57 -10.01 3.79 7.42
N TRP A 58 -8.94 3.05 7.74
CA TRP A 58 -9.02 1.73 8.37
C TRP A 58 -9.75 1.76 9.73
N ILE A 59 -9.42 2.70 10.63
CA ILE A 59 -10.11 2.84 11.93
C ILE A 59 -11.61 3.07 11.74
N ALA A 60 -11.99 3.91 10.77
CA ALA A 60 -13.39 4.21 10.48
C ALA A 60 -14.13 2.96 9.95
N VAL A 61 -13.53 2.22 9.02
CA VAL A 61 -14.09 0.97 8.48
C VAL A 61 -14.21 -0.09 9.57
N ARG A 62 -13.13 -0.38 10.31
CA ARG A 62 -13.12 -1.33 11.43
C ARG A 62 -14.24 -1.07 12.42
N ASN A 63 -14.42 0.20 12.82
CA ASN A 63 -15.47 0.58 13.76
C ASN A 63 -16.87 0.38 13.18
N ARG A 64 -17.07 0.72 11.90
CA ARG A 64 -18.36 0.58 11.20
C ARG A 64 -18.76 -0.87 10.97
N GLU A 65 -17.82 -1.71 10.53
CA GLU A 65 -18.09 -3.10 10.16
C GLU A 65 -18.14 -4.02 11.38
N CYS A 66 -17.15 -3.96 12.27
CA CYS A 66 -17.08 -4.89 13.40
C CYS A 66 -18.00 -4.52 14.57
N LYS A 67 -18.31 -3.22 14.76
CA LYS A 67 -19.23 -2.73 15.81
C LYS A 67 -18.98 -3.30 17.23
N GLY A 68 -17.73 -3.63 17.57
CA GLY A 68 -17.37 -4.26 18.86
C GLY A 68 -17.40 -5.79 18.90
N ASN A 69 -17.68 -6.48 17.79
CA ASN A 69 -17.56 -7.93 17.70
C ASN A 69 -16.08 -8.35 17.80
N THR A 70 -15.74 -9.09 18.86
CA THR A 70 -14.36 -9.48 19.17
C THR A 70 -13.69 -10.30 18.06
N GLU A 71 -14.40 -11.24 17.45
CA GLU A 71 -13.84 -12.11 16.41
C GLU A 71 -13.55 -11.32 15.12
N CYS A 72 -14.49 -10.47 14.70
CA CYS A 72 -14.28 -9.54 13.59
C CYS A 72 -13.07 -8.65 13.83
N LEU A 73 -12.96 -8.06 15.03
CA LEU A 73 -11.84 -7.20 15.39
C LEU A 73 -10.50 -7.96 15.35
N LYS A 74 -10.44 -9.19 15.87
CA LYS A 74 -9.21 -9.99 15.86
C LYS A 74 -8.70 -10.21 14.44
N GLN A 75 -9.59 -10.63 13.54
CA GLN A 75 -9.25 -10.85 12.13
C GLN A 75 -8.84 -9.54 11.43
N ASP A 76 -9.52 -8.44 11.74
CA ASP A 76 -9.21 -7.14 11.15
C ASP A 76 -7.84 -6.60 11.62
N TYR A 77 -7.52 -6.76 12.90
CA TYR A 77 -6.20 -6.45 13.44
C TYR A 77 -5.11 -7.32 12.83
N GLU A 78 -5.33 -8.63 12.66
CA GLU A 78 -4.35 -9.53 12.03
C GLU A 78 -4.01 -9.08 10.61
N ARG A 79 -5.03 -8.77 9.81
CA ARG A 79 -4.83 -8.21 8.46
C ARG A 79 -4.05 -6.90 8.52
N ARG A 80 -4.41 -5.99 9.44
CA ARG A 80 -3.75 -4.69 9.58
C ARG A 80 -2.29 -4.81 10.02
N ILE A 81 -2.01 -5.69 10.98
CA ILE A 81 -0.66 -5.97 11.49
C ILE A 81 0.21 -6.55 10.37
N SER A 82 -0.32 -7.51 9.60
CA SER A 82 0.37 -8.07 8.43
C SER A 82 0.71 -6.97 7.41
N TYR A 83 -0.27 -6.13 7.08
CA TYR A 83 -0.10 -5.00 6.17
C TYR A 83 0.97 -4.01 6.63
N LEU A 84 0.88 -3.51 7.88
CA LEU A 84 1.85 -2.56 8.45
C LEU A 84 3.25 -3.18 8.66
N GLY A 85 3.30 -4.51 8.82
CA GLY A 85 4.54 -5.27 8.94
C GLY A 85 5.28 -5.45 7.62
N HIS A 86 4.65 -5.16 6.47
CA HIS A 86 5.25 -5.41 5.17
C HIS A 86 6.47 -4.48 4.91
N PRO A 87 7.65 -5.04 4.57
CA PRO A 87 8.89 -4.24 4.46
C PRO A 87 8.93 -3.31 3.24
N LEU A 88 8.10 -3.58 2.24
CA LEU A 88 7.98 -2.77 1.01
C LEU A 88 6.73 -1.90 0.99
N LEU A 89 6.03 -1.79 2.12
CA LEU A 89 4.76 -1.08 2.23
C LEU A 89 4.81 0.33 1.62
N GLN A 90 5.87 1.07 1.91
CA GLN A 90 6.13 2.43 1.43
C GLN A 90 6.30 2.54 -0.09
N TRP A 91 6.44 1.43 -0.83
CA TRP A 91 6.55 1.40 -2.29
C TRP A 91 5.26 0.93 -2.97
N MET A 92 4.39 0.26 -2.23
CA MET A 92 3.15 -0.32 -2.72
C MET A 92 2.08 0.75 -2.95
N GLY A 93 1.20 0.56 -3.92
CA GLY A 93 0.08 1.45 -4.22
C GLY A 93 -0.03 1.84 -5.69
N ARG A 94 -0.99 2.72 -5.97
CA ARG A 94 -1.18 3.25 -7.31
C ARG A 94 -0.35 4.51 -7.54
N TYR A 95 0.31 4.57 -8.68
CA TYR A 95 0.97 5.77 -9.21
C TYR A 95 0.31 6.14 -10.54
N VAL A 96 0.13 7.43 -10.79
CA VAL A 96 -0.65 7.94 -11.91
C VAL A 96 0.20 8.92 -12.71
N GLU A 97 0.07 8.82 -14.02
CA GLU A 97 0.60 9.78 -14.97
C GLU A 97 -0.56 10.32 -15.83
N GLY A 98 -0.54 11.62 -16.12
CA GLY A 98 -1.61 12.29 -16.85
C GLY A 98 -2.87 12.47 -16.00
N ARG A 99 -4.04 12.47 -16.65
CA ARG A 99 -5.33 12.79 -16.04
C ARG A 99 -6.25 11.58 -16.06
N CYS A 100 -6.21 10.75 -15.03
CA CYS A 100 -7.20 9.70 -14.84
C CYS A 100 -8.50 10.27 -14.23
N PRO A 101 -9.69 9.87 -14.72
CA PRO A 101 -9.99 8.74 -15.61
C PRO A 101 -10.00 9.04 -17.13
N LYS A 102 -9.55 10.22 -17.58
CA LYS A 102 -9.67 10.64 -18.99
C LYS A 102 -8.52 10.13 -19.87
N ASP A 103 -7.39 10.85 -19.81
CA ASP A 103 -6.22 10.60 -20.66
C ASP A 103 -5.02 10.46 -19.71
N GLY A 104 -4.70 9.23 -19.35
CA GLY A 104 -3.63 8.95 -18.41
C GLY A 104 -3.36 7.46 -18.28
N ARG A 105 -2.38 7.14 -17.45
CA ARG A 105 -1.97 5.78 -17.15
C ARG A 105 -1.85 5.62 -15.65
N PHE A 106 -2.11 4.42 -15.15
CA PHE A 106 -1.83 4.09 -13.76
C PHE A 106 -0.98 2.84 -13.66
N LEU A 107 -0.05 2.89 -12.71
CA LEU A 107 0.86 1.83 -12.34
C LEU A 107 0.47 1.35 -10.95
N ASP A 108 0.01 0.10 -10.85
CA ASP A 108 -0.23 -0.54 -9.57
C ASP A 108 1.02 -1.33 -9.16
N VAL A 109 1.46 -1.10 -7.93
CA VAL A 109 2.59 -1.79 -7.32
C VAL A 109 2.06 -2.59 -6.14
N THR A 110 2.10 -3.91 -6.25
CA THR A 110 1.59 -4.83 -5.23
C THR A 110 2.70 -5.75 -4.73
N PRO A 111 2.68 -6.15 -3.45
CA PRO A 111 3.64 -7.10 -2.93
C PRO A 111 3.27 -8.51 -3.37
N GLU A 112 4.29 -9.33 -3.59
CA GLU A 112 4.16 -10.76 -3.72
C GLU A 112 4.93 -11.48 -2.60
N VAL A 113 4.60 -12.75 -2.40
CA VAL A 113 5.31 -13.62 -1.47
C VAL A 113 6.78 -13.71 -1.87
N GLY A 114 7.68 -13.59 -0.89
CA GLY A 114 9.13 -13.67 -1.13
C GLY A 114 9.81 -12.33 -1.42
N GLY A 115 9.12 -11.20 -1.21
CA GLY A 115 9.74 -9.86 -1.29
C GLY A 115 9.85 -9.29 -2.71
N THR A 116 9.16 -9.91 -3.66
CA THR A 116 8.98 -9.35 -5.01
C THR A 116 7.86 -8.31 -5.02
N LEU A 117 7.95 -7.35 -5.93
CA LEU A 117 6.84 -6.46 -6.26
C LEU A 117 6.30 -6.87 -7.64
N SER A 118 4.99 -7.02 -7.74
CA SER A 118 4.28 -7.04 -9.01
C SER A 118 3.98 -5.62 -9.46
N ILE A 119 4.08 -5.42 -10.76
CA ILE A 119 4.02 -4.14 -11.46
C ILE A 119 3.05 -4.33 -12.62
N ASP A 120 1.90 -3.66 -12.51
CA ASP A 120 0.90 -3.66 -13.57
C ASP A 120 0.64 -2.22 -14.03
N LEU A 121 0.89 -1.93 -15.31
CA LEU A 121 0.63 -0.64 -15.92
C LEU A 121 -0.59 -0.71 -16.82
N TYR A 122 -1.48 0.26 -16.72
CA TYR A 122 -2.73 0.33 -17.49
C TYR A 122 -2.97 1.71 -18.08
N VAL A 123 -3.75 1.77 -19.16
CA VAL A 123 -4.42 3.01 -19.60
C VAL A 123 -5.65 3.26 -18.73
N CYS A 124 -5.92 4.52 -18.38
CA CYS A 124 -7.15 4.91 -17.70
C CYS A 124 -8.39 4.74 -18.62
N PRO A 125 -9.60 4.48 -18.08
CA PRO A 125 -10.01 4.64 -16.68
C PRO A 125 -9.83 3.41 -15.78
N ASP A 126 -9.74 2.21 -16.34
CA ASP A 126 -9.70 0.95 -15.59
C ASP A 126 -8.79 -0.10 -16.23
N SER A 127 -8.63 -1.24 -15.55
CA SER A 127 -7.70 -2.30 -15.91
C SER A 127 -8.19 -3.25 -17.00
N ARG A 128 -9.48 -3.23 -17.38
CA ARG A 128 -10.03 -4.23 -18.32
C ARG A 128 -9.62 -3.91 -19.75
N GLY A 129 -8.82 -4.80 -20.34
CA GLY A 129 -8.40 -4.71 -21.75
C GLY A 129 -7.35 -3.63 -22.06
N ASN A 130 -6.90 -2.89 -21.05
CA ASN A 130 -6.02 -1.71 -21.20
C ASN A 130 -4.64 -1.91 -20.57
N MET A 131 -4.26 -3.14 -20.27
CA MET A 131 -2.97 -3.47 -19.68
C MET A 131 -1.83 -3.25 -20.68
N LEU A 132 -0.82 -2.50 -20.26
CA LEU A 132 0.34 -2.11 -21.04
C LEU A 132 1.61 -2.85 -20.63
N LEU A 133 1.75 -3.13 -19.33
CA LEU A 133 2.87 -3.86 -18.76
C LEU A 133 2.35 -4.73 -17.64
N GLN A 134 2.83 -5.96 -17.59
CA GLN A 134 2.73 -6.82 -16.42
C GLN A 134 4.11 -7.43 -16.18
N GLY A 135 4.60 -7.32 -14.96
CA GLY A 135 5.88 -7.89 -14.59
C GLY A 135 6.06 -7.93 -13.10
N LYS A 136 7.04 -8.72 -12.67
CA LYS A 136 7.40 -8.80 -11.26
C LYS A 136 8.88 -9.01 -11.09
N ASN A 137 9.44 -8.35 -10.09
CA ASN A 137 10.83 -8.56 -9.72
C ASN A 137 11.10 -8.02 -8.31
N VAL A 138 12.30 -8.26 -7.79
CA VAL A 138 12.78 -7.66 -6.54
C VAL A 138 13.17 -6.21 -6.80
N LEU A 139 12.83 -5.33 -5.85
CA LEU A 139 13.34 -3.97 -5.80
C LEU A 139 14.76 -3.99 -5.22
N ASP A 140 15.76 -3.59 -6.00
CA ASP A 140 17.16 -3.62 -5.57
C ASP A 140 17.49 -2.50 -4.55
N GLY A 141 18.70 -2.54 -3.97
CA GLY A 141 19.16 -1.53 -3.01
C GLY A 141 19.30 -0.11 -3.58
N GLN A 142 19.25 0.04 -4.91
CA GLN A 142 19.22 1.32 -5.61
C GLN A 142 17.79 1.78 -5.92
N ARG A 143 16.77 1.10 -5.34
CA ARG A 143 15.34 1.35 -5.57
C ARG A 143 14.95 1.14 -7.04
N ARG A 144 15.60 0.20 -7.70
CA ARG A 144 15.35 -0.12 -9.11
C ARG A 144 14.74 -1.51 -9.23
N LEU A 145 13.70 -1.61 -10.05
CA LEU A 145 13.05 -2.86 -10.42
C LEU A 145 13.09 -3.00 -11.93
N VAL A 146 13.58 -4.13 -12.43
CA VAL A 146 13.73 -4.39 -13.86
C VAL A 146 12.71 -5.42 -14.30
N VAL A 147 11.82 -5.04 -15.23
CA VAL A 147 10.89 -5.94 -15.90
C VAL A 147 11.47 -6.32 -17.26
N ARG A 148 11.51 -7.61 -17.56
CA ARG A 148 11.92 -8.14 -18.86
C ARG A 148 10.72 -8.72 -19.57
N GLU A 149 10.48 -8.25 -20.78
CA GLU A 149 9.36 -8.68 -21.61
C GLU A 149 9.82 -9.63 -22.71
N ALA A 150 8.85 -10.30 -23.33
CA ALA A 150 9.10 -11.08 -24.53
C ALA A 150 9.70 -10.19 -25.64
N GLY A 151 10.65 -10.73 -26.40
CA GLY A 151 11.32 -9.99 -27.47
C GLY A 151 12.50 -9.12 -27.01
N GLY A 152 12.94 -9.23 -25.76
CA GLY A 152 14.17 -8.60 -25.28
C GLY A 152 14.02 -7.16 -24.78
N CYS A 153 12.80 -6.60 -24.85
CA CYS A 153 12.50 -5.32 -24.21
C CYS A 153 12.72 -5.42 -22.69
N THR A 154 13.49 -4.48 -22.16
CA THR A 154 13.74 -4.35 -20.72
C THR A 154 13.24 -3.00 -20.28
N ARG A 155 12.29 -2.96 -19.34
CA ARG A 155 11.81 -1.72 -18.72
C ARG A 155 12.33 -1.61 -17.31
N THR A 156 12.85 -0.43 -16.97
CA THR A 156 13.40 -0.16 -15.66
C THR A 156 12.51 0.83 -14.93
N LEU A 157 12.05 0.42 -13.74
CA LEU A 157 11.28 1.23 -12.82
C LEU A 157 12.20 1.74 -11.71
N GLN A 158 12.42 3.04 -11.67
CA GLN A 158 13.18 3.72 -10.63
C GLN A 158 12.21 4.32 -9.62
N PHE A 159 12.23 3.79 -8.40
CA PHE A 159 11.41 4.27 -7.30
C PHE A 159 12.10 5.42 -6.57
N ASP A 160 11.32 6.45 -6.29
CA ASP A 160 11.63 7.58 -5.42
C ASP A 160 10.46 7.81 -4.46
N THR A 161 10.61 8.72 -3.50
CA THR A 161 9.72 8.89 -2.34
C THR A 161 8.22 8.88 -2.65
N ASP A 162 7.78 9.56 -3.72
CA ASP A 162 6.39 9.58 -4.16
C ASP A 162 6.23 9.37 -5.67
N ARG A 163 7.29 8.90 -6.35
CA ARG A 163 7.33 8.75 -7.81
C ARG A 163 7.94 7.43 -8.24
N VAL A 164 7.48 6.94 -9.38
CA VAL A 164 8.14 5.88 -10.13
C VAL A 164 8.43 6.41 -11.53
N ALA A 165 9.70 6.45 -11.89
CA ALA A 165 10.12 6.74 -13.26
C ALA A 165 10.28 5.43 -14.02
N VAL A 166 9.56 5.28 -15.13
CA VAL A 166 9.69 4.14 -16.05
C VAL A 166 10.58 4.57 -17.19
N SER A 167 11.55 3.73 -17.55
CA SER A 167 12.42 3.91 -18.70
C SER A 167 12.43 2.65 -19.56
N ASP A 168 12.48 2.86 -20.87
CA ASP A 168 12.48 1.80 -21.87
C ASP A 168 13.92 1.49 -22.29
N GLY A 169 14.27 0.21 -22.34
CA GLY A 169 15.49 -0.27 -22.96
C GLY A 169 15.38 -0.36 -24.49
N THR A 170 16.45 -0.80 -25.13
CA THR A 170 16.50 -0.98 -26.58
C THR A 170 15.42 -1.98 -27.04
N GLY A 171 14.70 -1.66 -28.12
CA GLY A 171 13.70 -2.54 -28.72
C GLY A 171 12.31 -2.53 -28.06
N CYS A 172 12.10 -1.69 -27.05
CA CYS A 172 10.79 -1.52 -26.44
C CYS A 172 9.85 -0.69 -27.32
N ALA A 173 8.77 -1.30 -27.79
CA ALA A 173 7.69 -0.63 -28.53
C ALA A 173 6.32 -1.24 -28.14
N PRO A 174 5.27 -0.42 -27.89
CA PRO A 174 5.32 1.04 -27.78
C PRO A 174 6.13 1.50 -26.56
N SER A 175 6.56 2.76 -26.56
CA SER A 175 7.25 3.33 -25.39
C SER A 175 6.29 3.43 -24.21
N LEU A 176 6.75 2.96 -23.05
CA LEU A 176 6.04 3.14 -21.78
C LEU A 176 6.77 4.08 -20.83
N ALA A 177 7.90 4.63 -21.23
CA ALA A 177 8.64 5.62 -20.47
C ALA A 177 7.72 6.74 -19.94
N GLY A 178 7.98 7.19 -18.72
CA GLY A 178 7.07 8.10 -18.03
C GLY A 178 7.42 8.32 -16.58
N SER A 179 6.75 9.29 -15.95
CA SER A 179 6.89 9.57 -14.51
C SER A 179 5.53 9.52 -13.84
N PHE A 180 5.36 8.55 -12.95
CA PHE A 180 4.11 8.27 -12.26
C PHE A 180 4.20 8.79 -10.84
N MET A 181 3.24 9.64 -10.44
CA MET A 181 3.15 10.16 -9.08
C MET A 181 2.15 9.34 -8.28
N ARG A 182 2.48 9.01 -7.04
CA ARG A 182 1.60 8.26 -6.14
C ARG A 182 0.24 8.96 -5.98
N ASP A 183 -0.85 8.21 -6.16
CA ASP A 183 -2.21 8.68 -5.90
C ASP A 183 -2.59 8.46 -4.41
N PRO A 184 -2.76 9.54 -3.60
CA PRO A 184 -3.18 9.42 -2.21
C PRO A 184 -4.51 8.72 -1.99
N ARG A 185 -5.39 8.67 -3.01
CA ARG A 185 -6.76 8.15 -2.91
C ARG A 185 -6.84 6.66 -3.18
N ARG A 186 -5.79 6.07 -3.74
CA ARG A 186 -5.75 4.65 -4.17
C ARG A 186 -4.61 3.96 -3.42
N SER A 187 -4.82 3.78 -2.11
CA SER A 187 -3.95 2.99 -1.22
C SER A 187 -3.94 1.51 -1.66
N PRO A 188 -2.81 0.79 -1.53
CA PRO A 188 -2.62 -0.57 -2.06
C PRO A 188 -3.58 -1.67 -1.57
N PHE A 189 -4.49 -1.40 -0.63
CA PHE A 189 -5.40 -2.42 -0.07
C PHE A 189 -6.85 -1.95 0.11
N LEU A 190 -7.21 -0.76 -0.41
CA LEU A 190 -8.53 -0.20 -0.16
C LEU A 190 -9.66 -0.82 -1.01
N ASN A 191 -9.38 -1.81 -1.87
CA ASN A 191 -10.44 -2.52 -2.60
C ASN A 191 -10.04 -3.99 -2.82
N GLU A 192 -10.22 -4.81 -1.78
CA GLU A 192 -10.88 -6.11 -1.95
C GLU A 192 -12.24 -6.04 -1.25
#